data_AF-A0A8C4TIE3-F1
#
_entry.id   AF-A0A8C4TIE3-F1
#
_cell.length_a   1.000
_cell.length_b   1.000
_cell.length_c   1.000
_cell.angle_alpha   90.00
_cell.angle_beta   90.00
_cell.angle_gamma   90.00
#
_symmetry.space_group_name_H-M   'P 1'
#
loop_
_entity.id
_entity.type
_entity.pdbx_description
1 polymer ?
#
loop_
_entity_poly.entity_id
_entity_poly.type
_entity_poly.pdbx_seq_one_letter_code
_entity_poly.pdbx_strand_id
1 'polypeptide(L)'
;MQSNEGRPRKSKRKPSPKNKMTSNLETQFMCLFCNNKKSRDVKMERSRKMGIISCSMCVEEFQTPIAYLLKPVDVYMLNCE
;
A
#
# COMPACT_ATOMS: atom_id res chain seq x y z
N MET A 1 7.09 -26.94 -57.99
CA MET A 1 7.11 -25.48 -57.73
C MET A 1 5.66 -25.05 -57.58
N GLN A 2 5.10 -24.50 -56.51
CA GLN A 2 5.47 -24.11 -55.14
C GLN A 2 4.18 -24.37 -54.32
N SER A 3 4.19 -25.14 -53.23
CA SER A 3 4.12 -24.63 -51.85
C SER A 3 3.29 -23.35 -51.66
N ASN A 4 2.28 -23.37 -50.78
CA ASN A 4 2.34 -22.64 -49.50
C ASN A 4 1.06 -22.78 -48.65
N GLU A 5 1.34 -22.94 -47.37
CA GLU A 5 0.46 -23.22 -46.25
C GLU A 5 -0.37 -22.00 -45.78
N GLY A 6 -1.40 -22.31 -44.98
CA GLY A 6 -1.55 -21.67 -43.67
C GLY A 6 -2.36 -20.38 -43.58
N ARG A 7 -3.57 -20.48 -43.02
CA ARG A 7 -4.16 -19.37 -42.26
C ARG A 7 -4.64 -19.86 -40.88
N PRO A 8 -3.79 -19.81 -39.83
CA PRO A 8 -4.25 -20.11 -38.50
C PRO A 8 -5.22 -19.02 -38.03
N ARG A 9 -6.39 -19.46 -37.54
CA ARG A 9 -7.40 -18.59 -36.92
C ARG A 9 -6.75 -17.84 -35.75
N LYS A 10 -6.90 -16.51 -35.72
CA LYS A 10 -6.44 -15.65 -34.63
C LYS A 10 -7.01 -16.15 -33.29
N SER A 11 -6.20 -16.89 -32.54
CA SER A 11 -6.45 -17.20 -31.14
C SER A 11 -6.42 -15.88 -30.38
N LYS A 12 -7.58 -15.42 -29.89
CA LYS A 12 -7.66 -14.37 -28.85
C LYS A 12 -7.01 -14.93 -27.59
N ARG A 13 -5.69 -14.76 -27.47
CA ARG A 13 -4.99 -14.94 -26.19
C ARG A 13 -5.58 -13.94 -25.21
N LYS A 14 -6.39 -14.41 -24.26
CA LYS A 14 -6.78 -13.60 -23.11
C LYS A 14 -5.49 -13.18 -22.40
N PRO A 15 -5.28 -11.88 -22.09
CA PRO A 15 -4.12 -11.47 -21.31
C PRO A 15 -4.17 -12.21 -19.98
N SER A 16 -3.05 -12.84 -19.62
CA SER A 16 -2.84 -13.47 -18.32
C SER A 16 -3.28 -12.50 -17.20
N PRO A 17 -4.06 -12.94 -16.20
CA PRO A 17 -4.37 -12.09 -15.06
C PRO A 17 -3.03 -11.66 -14.45
N LYS A 18 -2.76 -10.36 -14.50
CA LYS A 18 -1.59 -9.79 -13.85
C LYS A 18 -1.75 -10.11 -12.37
N ASN A 19 -1.00 -11.09 -11.87
CA ASN A 19 -0.85 -11.32 -10.44
C ASN A 19 -0.40 -9.98 -9.85
N LYS A 20 -1.31 -9.26 -9.19
CA LYS A 20 -1.00 -8.06 -8.43
C LYS A 20 -0.32 -8.52 -7.13
N MET A 21 0.84 -9.14 -7.27
CA MET A 21 1.74 -9.52 -6.18
C MET A 21 2.57 -8.29 -5.77
N THR A 22 1.89 -7.16 -5.64
CA THR A 22 2.39 -5.92 -5.04
C THR A 22 1.27 -5.44 -4.14
N SER A 23 0.83 -6.29 -3.22
CA SER A 23 0.14 -5.77 -2.05
C SER A 23 1.16 -4.85 -1.38
N ASN A 24 0.94 -3.54 -1.51
CA ASN A 24 1.64 -2.56 -0.69
C ASN A 24 1.68 -3.11 0.74
N LEU A 25 2.87 -3.12 1.35
CA LEU A 25 3.04 -3.48 2.76
C LEU A 25 1.89 -2.84 3.54
N GLU A 26 1.16 -3.63 4.33
CA GLU A 26 0.01 -3.15 5.09
C GLU A 26 0.44 -1.93 5.92
N THR A 27 0.02 -0.74 5.48
CA THR A 27 0.14 0.50 6.25
C THR A 27 -1.00 0.64 7.26
N GLN A 28 -1.77 -0.43 7.44
CA GLN A 28 -2.91 -0.54 8.34
C GLN A 28 -2.50 -1.25 9.61
N PHE A 29 -2.49 -0.50 10.72
CA PHE A 29 -2.10 -0.99 12.03
C PHE A 29 -3.30 -1.04 12.97
N MET A 30 -3.15 -1.72 14.12
CA MET A 30 -4.13 -1.67 15.20
C MET A 30 -4.10 -0.28 15.84
N CYS A 31 -5.24 0.29 16.21
CA CYS A 31 -5.22 1.50 17.04
C CYS A 31 -5.13 1.11 18.51
N LEU A 32 -4.14 1.62 19.25
CA LEU A 32 -4.00 1.33 20.68
C LEU A 32 -5.03 2.04 21.56
N PHE A 33 -5.64 3.12 21.07
CA PHE A 33 -6.67 3.86 21.80
C PHE A 33 -8.02 3.17 21.77
N CYS A 34 -8.49 2.76 20.58
CA CYS A 34 -9.80 2.13 20.40
C CYS A 34 -9.76 0.61 20.17
N ASN A 35 -8.57 0.00 20.19
CA ASN A 35 -8.30 -1.44 20.05
C ASN A 35 -8.87 -2.12 18.78
N ASN A 36 -9.27 -1.33 17.78
CA ASN A 36 -9.75 -1.87 16.51
C ASN A 36 -8.58 -2.26 15.61
N LYS A 37 -8.63 -3.48 15.05
CA LYS A 37 -7.61 -3.98 14.14
C LYS A 37 -7.67 -3.24 12.79
N LYS A 38 -6.50 -3.02 12.17
CA LYS A 38 -6.36 -2.40 10.84
C LYS A 38 -7.10 -1.06 10.69
N SER A 39 -7.15 -0.28 11.77
CA SER A 39 -7.89 0.97 11.85
C SER A 39 -7.01 2.21 11.76
N ARG A 40 -5.68 2.07 11.94
CA ARG A 40 -4.72 3.17 11.82
C ARG A 40 -4.04 3.17 10.45
N ASP A 41 -4.14 4.27 9.73
CA ASP A 41 -3.42 4.52 8.48
C ASP A 41 -2.26 5.48 8.72
N VAL A 42 -1.12 5.24 8.04
CA VAL A 42 0.07 6.10 8.12
C VAL A 42 0.38 6.73 6.77
N LYS A 43 0.31 8.06 6.69
CA LYS A 43 0.66 8.87 5.52
C LYS A 43 1.99 9.56 5.72
N MET A 44 2.95 9.32 4.83
CA MET A 44 4.29 9.92 4.89
C MET A 44 4.39 11.10 3.91
N GLU A 45 4.29 12.33 4.39
CA GLU A 45 4.46 13.54 3.59
C GLU A 45 5.92 14.03 3.63
N ARG A 46 6.76 13.42 2.76
CA ARG A 46 8.22 13.66 2.73
C ARG A 46 8.59 15.10 2.37
N SER A 47 7.81 15.78 1.54
CA SER A 47 8.02 17.20 1.18
C SER A 47 7.96 18.12 2.40
N ARG A 48 7.04 17.84 3.33
CA ARG A 48 6.88 18.60 4.58
C ARG A 48 7.65 18.01 5.75
N LYS A 49 8.32 16.87 5.55
CA LYS A 49 8.96 16.08 6.62
C LYS A 49 7.98 15.77 7.76
N MET A 50 6.72 15.46 7.42
CA MET A 50 5.69 15.07 8.38
C MET A 50 5.14 13.68 8.07
N GLY A 51 4.96 12.86 9.10
CA GLY A 51 4.18 11.64 9.10
C GLY A 51 2.85 11.90 9.80
N ILE A 52 1.76 11.46 9.20
CA ILE A 52 0.40 11.62 9.73
C ILE A 52 -0.15 10.23 10.00
N ILE A 53 -0.63 10.00 11.23
CA ILE A 53 -1.31 8.77 11.63
C ILE A 53 -2.76 9.13 11.89
N SER A 54 -3.69 8.45 11.25
CA SER A 54 -5.12 8.66 11.48
C SER A 54 -5.81 7.33 11.79
N CYS A 55 -6.77 7.35 12.73
CA CYS A 55 -7.62 6.19 13.00
C CYS A 55 -9.01 6.38 12.38
N SER A 56 -9.47 5.42 11.58
CA SER A 56 -10.81 5.45 10.98
C SER A 56 -11.95 5.19 11.97
N MET A 57 -11.65 4.66 13.16
CA MET A 57 -12.64 4.27 14.15
C MET A 57 -12.84 5.33 15.26
N CYS A 58 -11.75 5.85 15.83
CA CYS A 58 -11.82 6.92 16.85
C CYS A 58 -11.57 8.32 16.29
N VAL A 59 -11.19 8.45 15.00
CA VAL A 59 -10.98 9.73 14.31
C VAL A 59 -9.85 10.58 14.93
N GLU A 60 -9.00 9.96 15.74
CA GLU A 60 -7.79 10.60 16.26
C GLU A 60 -6.73 10.71 15.15
N GLU A 61 -6.10 11.88 15.08
CA GLU A 61 -5.01 12.17 14.16
C GLU A 61 -3.77 12.66 14.92
N PHE A 62 -2.61 12.09 14.60
CA PHE A 62 -1.32 12.47 15.15
C PHE A 62 -0.37 12.86 14.02
N GLN A 63 0.41 13.91 14.25
CA GLN A 63 1.41 14.39 13.31
C GLN A 63 2.78 14.33 13.96
N THR A 64 3.74 13.75 13.25
CA THR A 64 5.10 13.53 13.76
C THR A 64 6.12 13.98 12.74
N PRO A 65 7.17 14.72 13.13
CA PRO A 65 8.30 14.99 12.25
C PRO A 65 8.95 13.69 11.77
N ILE A 66 9.27 13.58 10.48
CA ILE A 66 9.90 12.38 9.91
C ILE A 66 11.23 12.70 9.22
N ALA A 67 12.22 11.83 9.45
CA ALA A 67 13.45 11.81 8.68
C ALA A 67 13.31 10.94 7.43
N TYR A 68 14.22 11.10 6.47
CA TYR A 68 14.20 10.35 5.21
C TYR A 68 14.32 8.83 5.41
N LEU A 69 15.04 8.38 6.43
CA LEU A 69 15.27 6.96 6.72
C LEU A 69 14.07 6.27 7.39
N LEU A 70 13.14 7.03 7.97
CA LEU A 70 11.99 6.46 8.66
C LEU A 70 11.02 5.82 7.68
N LYS A 71 10.51 4.66 8.06
CA LYS A 71 9.45 3.92 7.38
C LYS A 71 8.12 4.14 8.12
N PRO A 72 6.96 3.88 7.48
CA PRO A 72 5.65 4.03 8.13
C PRO A 72 5.52 3.29 9.47
N VAL A 73 6.14 2.11 9.59
CA VAL A 73 6.16 1.33 10.84
C VAL A 73 6.90 2.05 11.97
N ASP A 74 8.00 2.74 11.67
CA ASP A 74 8.76 3.49 12.66
C ASP A 74 7.90 4.64 13.22
N VAL A 75 7.18 5.34 12.33
CA VAL A 75 6.26 6.42 12.72
C VAL A 75 5.11 5.90 13.57
N TYR A 76 4.53 4.76 13.20
CA TYR A 76 3.51 4.11 14.01
C TYR A 76 4.03 3.77 15.41
N MET A 77 5.22 3.17 15.52
CA MET A 77 5.84 2.82 16.81
C MET A 77 6.12 4.05 17.68
N LEU A 78 6.57 5.17 17.09
CA LEU A 78 6.85 6.41 17.82
C LEU A 78 5.61 7.07 18.48
N ASN A 79 4.39 6.75 18.03
CA ASN A 79 3.13 7.35 18.52
C ASN A 79 2.23 6.31 19.20
N CYS A 80 2.83 5.23 19.68
CA CYS A 80 2.17 4.10 20.31
C CYS A 80 2.70 3.82 21.72
N GLU A 81 3.58 4.67 22.27
CA GLU A 81 3.89 4.69 23.70
C GLU A 81 2.81 5.40 24.52
#